data_AF-A0A166KGI6-F1
#
_entry.id   AF-A0A166KGI6-F1
#
_cell.length_a   1.000
_cell.length_b   1.000
_cell.length_c   1.000
_cell.angle_alpha   90.00
_cell.angle_beta   90.00
_cell.angle_gamma   90.00
#
_symmetry.space_group_name_H-M   'P 1'
#
loop_
_entity.id
_entity.type
_entity.pdbx_description
1 polymer ?
#
loop_
_entity_poly.entity_id
_entity_poly.type
_entity_poly.pdbx_seq_one_letter_code
_entity_poly.pdbx_strand_id
1 'polypeptide(L)'
;MSFALPSLIASQMFGQRTIRPLTAATLCGIAFVKDTLLAIDSIKGHLLEIDPHSDNSKIRNPHQVREFTDVAGLAVWSDSLWVTRENSVYLSKISSLGLEHFVTLPYPADGVAVWESTVYVSCQKLGSILIFDRDTRKEITRFYAPGVGVENLAVSFDTLWVCDRTEQTVYAMDRATGELKFSVLTPFEFPTGIALHTNEETGKETLFVAYASDEPYIRDNPNADSHELTYRDRTFIHPLHYHHEAEKQYALSNGYLIEMSYAEEIAPLEEVYLPDVEWRIALPSETERQKLKHVEPIGIPFTEELIDGQRVAVFKFDALTPGERHIFGWKALLEVRGIKYRITPKDVENAPELSAEYQSRYLVDDDDLAMDTEIVRRAASEAIGTETNLLRKMYNIRNYVYDELSYGIKPHIDTPDLVLERGVGSCGEYVGVLLALCRLNGIPCRTVGRYKCPPHSEHQGVPLQPDFNHVWLEFYIPGFGWLPMESNPDDVGNYGPYPTRFFMGLSWYHIEIGKGITFESLSSQGTRLTKEDIPLGDLAINHIRFTILKELPPFSD
;
A
#
# COMPACT_ATOMS: atom_id res chain seq x y z
N MET A 1 -12.18 35.51 -11.97
CA MET A 1 -13.34 34.97 -12.70
C MET A 1 -13.77 33.71 -11.97
N SER A 2 -15.02 33.65 -11.50
CA SER A 2 -15.56 32.50 -10.80
C SER A 2 -15.73 31.35 -11.80
N PHE A 3 -14.91 30.30 -11.67
CA PHE A 3 -15.16 29.05 -12.36
C PHE A 3 -16.27 28.33 -11.61
N ALA A 4 -17.50 28.48 -12.09
CA ALA A 4 -18.59 27.60 -11.69
C ALA A 4 -18.23 26.17 -12.14
N LEU A 5 -18.10 25.25 -11.19
CA LEU A 5 -17.97 23.83 -11.46
C LEU A 5 -19.22 23.36 -12.25
N PRO A 6 -19.06 22.62 -13.36
CA PRO A 6 -20.20 22.02 -14.04
C PRO A 6 -20.94 21.08 -13.09
N SER A 7 -22.25 21.25 -12.95
CA SER A 7 -23.10 20.29 -12.23
C SER A 7 -23.10 18.97 -13.02
N LEU A 8 -22.36 17.97 -12.55
CA LEU A 8 -22.42 16.63 -13.09
C LEU A 8 -23.82 16.05 -12.85
N ILE A 9 -24.39 15.42 -13.88
CA ILE A 9 -25.69 14.72 -13.79
C ILE A 9 -25.48 13.46 -12.93
N ALA A 10 -26.47 13.06 -12.12
CA ALA A 10 -26.38 11.93 -11.19
C ALA A 10 -25.94 10.59 -11.85
N SER A 11 -26.20 10.39 -13.15
CA SER A 11 -25.73 9.24 -13.92
C SER A 11 -24.24 9.27 -14.24
N GLN A 12 -23.62 10.45 -14.30
CA GLN A 12 -22.17 10.62 -14.52
C GLN A 12 -21.34 10.41 -13.25
N MET A 13 -21.96 10.34 -12.08
CA MET A 13 -21.30 10.11 -10.79
C MET A 13 -21.24 8.63 -10.38
N PHE A 14 -21.97 7.74 -11.07
CA PHE A 14 -21.93 6.31 -10.75
C PHE A 14 -20.52 5.75 -11.05
N GLY A 15 -19.90 5.12 -10.06
CA GLY A 15 -18.53 4.60 -10.18
C GLY A 15 -17.40 5.60 -9.86
N GLN A 16 -17.70 6.80 -9.36
CA GLN A 16 -16.66 7.78 -8.94
C GLN A 16 -16.70 8.14 -7.45
N ARG A 17 -17.66 7.61 -6.69
CA ARG A 17 -17.90 7.98 -5.29
C ARG A 17 -17.76 6.78 -4.36
N THR A 18 -17.20 7.00 -3.18
CA THR A 18 -17.29 6.07 -2.04
C THR A 18 -18.74 5.93 -1.57
N ILE A 19 -19.25 4.71 -1.52
CA ILE A 19 -20.57 4.35 -0.99
C ILE A 19 -20.41 4.08 0.51
N ARG A 20 -21.26 4.69 1.34
CA ARG A 20 -21.19 4.58 2.81
C ARG A 20 -22.52 4.08 3.38
N PRO A 21 -22.79 2.77 3.30
CA PRO A 21 -24.11 2.22 3.62
C PRO A 21 -24.52 2.53 5.06
N LEU A 22 -25.74 3.03 5.24
CA LEU A 22 -26.27 3.27 6.57
C LEU A 22 -26.41 1.94 7.32
N THR A 23 -25.97 1.92 8.58
CA THR A 23 -26.08 0.79 9.53
C THR A 23 -25.22 -0.45 9.27
N ALA A 24 -24.38 -0.48 8.23
CA ALA A 24 -23.46 -1.60 8.00
C ALA A 24 -22.35 -1.64 9.06
N ALA A 25 -22.14 -2.80 9.68
CA ALA A 25 -21.06 -3.05 10.63
C ALA A 25 -19.84 -3.64 9.94
N THR A 26 -19.96 -4.85 9.38
CA THR A 26 -18.82 -5.55 8.75
C THR A 26 -19.25 -6.18 7.44
N LEU A 27 -18.95 -5.51 6.33
CA LEU A 27 -19.23 -6.05 5.01
C LEU A 27 -18.16 -7.06 4.61
N CYS A 28 -18.54 -8.31 4.34
CA CYS A 28 -17.60 -9.39 3.97
C CYS A 28 -17.82 -9.95 2.56
N GLY A 29 -18.75 -9.38 1.79
CA GLY A 29 -19.03 -9.82 0.43
C GLY A 29 -20.00 -8.86 -0.24
N ILE A 30 -19.79 -8.59 -1.52
CA ILE A 30 -20.60 -7.68 -2.32
C ILE A 30 -20.85 -8.27 -3.70
N ALA A 31 -21.99 -7.95 -4.30
CA ALA A 31 -22.34 -8.37 -5.66
C ALA A 31 -23.29 -7.35 -6.29
N PHE A 32 -23.20 -7.14 -7.60
CA PHE A 32 -24.16 -6.31 -8.32
C PHE A 32 -25.25 -7.15 -8.96
N VAL A 33 -26.48 -6.65 -8.90
CA VAL A 33 -27.62 -7.10 -9.70
C VAL A 33 -28.09 -5.89 -10.49
N LYS A 34 -27.65 -5.77 -11.74
CA LYS A 34 -27.74 -4.52 -12.52
C LYS A 34 -27.07 -3.38 -11.74
N ASP A 35 -27.77 -2.27 -11.52
CA ASP A 35 -27.27 -1.12 -10.76
C ASP A 35 -27.49 -1.24 -9.24
N THR A 36 -28.09 -2.33 -8.77
CA THR A 36 -28.34 -2.55 -7.33
C THR A 36 -27.20 -3.33 -6.71
N LEU A 37 -26.63 -2.79 -5.62
CA LEU A 37 -25.56 -3.43 -4.87
C LEU A 37 -26.13 -4.29 -3.75
N LEU A 38 -25.83 -5.57 -3.76
CA LEU A 38 -26.08 -6.47 -2.64
C LEU A 38 -24.81 -6.59 -1.80
N ALA A 39 -24.94 -6.54 -0.49
CA ALA A 39 -23.83 -6.71 0.43
C ALA A 39 -24.25 -7.52 1.66
N ILE A 40 -23.33 -8.29 2.22
CA ILE A 40 -23.58 -9.06 3.44
C ILE A 40 -22.87 -8.43 4.64
N ASP A 41 -23.65 -8.01 5.64
CA ASP A 41 -23.14 -7.67 6.97
C ASP A 41 -22.97 -8.97 7.77
N SER A 42 -21.73 -9.42 7.91
CA SER A 42 -21.40 -10.75 8.45
C SER A 42 -21.80 -10.90 9.92
N ILE A 43 -21.58 -9.86 10.73
CA ILE A 43 -21.90 -9.88 12.16
C ILE A 43 -23.40 -9.83 12.38
N LYS A 44 -24.11 -8.95 11.65
CA LYS A 44 -25.55 -8.80 11.83
C LYS A 44 -26.36 -9.85 11.07
N GLY A 45 -25.77 -10.53 10.09
CA GLY A 45 -26.47 -11.43 9.17
C GLY A 45 -27.42 -10.71 8.21
N HIS A 46 -27.26 -9.39 8.00
CA HIS A 46 -28.13 -8.63 7.12
C HIS A 46 -27.64 -8.73 5.67
N LEU A 47 -28.47 -9.29 4.80
CA LEU A 47 -28.32 -9.13 3.35
C LEU A 47 -28.90 -7.75 2.97
N LEU A 48 -28.02 -6.80 2.72
CA LEU A 48 -28.35 -5.42 2.40
C LEU A 48 -28.50 -5.25 0.89
N GLU A 49 -29.57 -4.59 0.48
CA GLU A 49 -29.73 -3.94 -0.81
C GLU A 49 -29.35 -2.46 -0.62
N ILE A 50 -28.26 -2.05 -1.25
CA ILE A 50 -27.66 -0.73 -1.11
C ILE A 50 -27.85 0.02 -2.43
N ASP A 51 -28.38 1.24 -2.35
CA ASP A 51 -28.40 2.18 -3.46
C ASP A 51 -27.06 2.93 -3.52
N PRO A 52 -26.22 2.71 -4.56
CA PRO A 52 -24.92 3.35 -4.69
C PRO A 52 -24.98 4.88 -4.80
N HIS A 53 -26.13 5.45 -5.16
CA HIS A 53 -26.28 6.90 -5.32
C HIS A 53 -26.59 7.61 -4.00
N SER A 54 -27.47 7.03 -3.19
CA SER A 54 -28.00 7.66 -1.98
C SER A 54 -27.43 7.11 -0.66
N ASP A 55 -26.61 6.06 -0.72
CA ASP A 55 -26.13 5.28 0.43
C ASP A 55 -27.23 4.58 1.24
N ASN A 56 -28.47 4.60 0.73
CA ASN A 56 -29.61 4.01 1.41
C ASN A 56 -29.52 2.48 1.40
N SER A 57 -29.84 1.87 2.54
CA SER A 57 -29.76 0.42 2.75
C SER A 57 -31.12 -0.15 3.09
N LYS A 58 -31.46 -1.31 2.51
CA LYS A 58 -32.67 -2.09 2.83
C LYS A 58 -32.30 -3.54 3.12
N ILE A 59 -32.81 -4.09 4.22
CA ILE A 59 -32.64 -5.50 4.56
C ILE A 59 -33.53 -6.37 3.66
N ARG A 60 -32.93 -7.36 2.98
CA ARG A 60 -33.59 -8.31 2.07
C ARG A 60 -34.05 -9.58 2.76
N ASN A 61 -33.40 -9.95 3.86
CA ASN A 61 -33.62 -11.21 4.59
C ASN A 61 -34.16 -10.99 6.02
N PRO A 62 -35.19 -10.15 6.26
CA PRO A 62 -35.63 -9.81 7.62
C PRO A 62 -36.10 -11.02 8.45
N HIS A 63 -36.42 -12.14 7.79
CA HIS A 63 -36.86 -13.38 8.43
C HIS A 63 -35.80 -14.48 8.42
N GLN A 64 -34.63 -14.27 7.80
CA GLN A 64 -33.54 -15.24 7.68
C GLN A 64 -32.19 -14.66 8.13
N VAL A 65 -32.21 -13.69 9.06
CA VAL A 65 -30.99 -12.99 9.49
C VAL A 65 -29.97 -13.96 10.11
N ARG A 66 -30.44 -14.92 10.91
CA ARG A 66 -29.57 -15.86 11.64
C ARG A 66 -28.83 -16.81 10.70
N GLU A 67 -29.48 -17.21 9.62
CA GLU A 67 -28.94 -18.10 8.60
C GLU A 67 -27.79 -17.45 7.82
N PHE A 68 -27.72 -16.11 7.84
CA PHE A 68 -26.72 -15.31 7.13
C PHE A 68 -25.64 -14.73 8.07
N THR A 69 -25.70 -15.00 9.38
CA THR A 69 -24.62 -14.68 10.31
C THR A 69 -23.36 -15.51 9.98
N ASP A 70 -22.18 -14.91 10.13
CA ASP A 70 -20.87 -15.51 9.82
C ASP A 70 -20.67 -15.89 8.35
N VAL A 71 -21.46 -15.30 7.45
CA VAL A 71 -21.20 -15.40 6.00
C VAL A 71 -19.94 -14.60 5.68
N ALA A 72 -19.02 -15.24 4.96
CA ALA A 72 -17.68 -14.70 4.65
C ALA A 72 -17.52 -14.21 3.21
N GLY A 73 -18.43 -14.61 2.32
CA GLY A 73 -18.37 -14.30 0.89
C GLY A 73 -19.76 -14.36 0.25
N LEU A 74 -19.92 -13.61 -0.83
CA LEU A 74 -21.20 -13.40 -1.52
C LEU A 74 -20.96 -13.34 -3.03
N ALA A 75 -21.72 -14.11 -3.79
CA ALA A 75 -21.79 -13.96 -5.25
C ALA A 75 -23.23 -14.05 -5.75
N VAL A 76 -23.46 -13.43 -6.90
CA VAL A 76 -24.72 -13.55 -7.63
C VAL A 76 -24.42 -14.00 -9.05
N TRP A 77 -25.17 -14.98 -9.52
CA TRP A 77 -25.17 -15.38 -10.93
C TRP A 77 -26.59 -15.68 -11.37
N SER A 78 -27.06 -14.98 -12.41
CA SER A 78 -28.46 -15.04 -12.86
C SER A 78 -29.46 -14.79 -11.72
N ASP A 79 -30.30 -15.76 -11.37
CA ASP A 79 -31.28 -15.67 -10.27
C ASP A 79 -30.79 -16.35 -8.97
N SER A 80 -29.53 -16.83 -8.96
CA SER A 80 -28.93 -17.55 -7.85
C SER A 80 -28.00 -16.67 -7.02
N LEU A 81 -28.18 -16.76 -5.70
CA LEU A 81 -27.34 -16.18 -4.67
C LEU A 81 -26.44 -17.27 -4.11
N TRP A 82 -25.16 -16.99 -3.95
CA TRP A 82 -24.16 -17.90 -3.42
C TRP A 82 -23.49 -17.27 -2.22
N VAL A 83 -23.32 -18.06 -1.16
CA VAL A 83 -22.67 -17.62 0.07
C VAL A 83 -21.71 -18.68 0.58
N THR A 84 -20.62 -18.24 1.19
CA THR A 84 -19.73 -19.07 2.00
C THR A 84 -20.02 -18.80 3.47
N ARG A 85 -20.06 -19.86 4.28
CA ARG A 85 -20.30 -19.77 5.72
C ARG A 85 -19.60 -20.93 6.40
N GLU A 86 -18.76 -20.62 7.38
CA GLU A 86 -17.89 -21.61 8.03
C GLU A 86 -17.09 -22.40 6.97
N ASN A 87 -17.22 -23.73 6.92
CA ASN A 87 -16.53 -24.58 5.95
C ASN A 87 -17.37 -24.88 4.70
N SER A 88 -18.52 -24.24 4.52
CA SER A 88 -19.50 -24.66 3.51
C SER A 88 -19.88 -23.55 2.55
N VAL A 89 -20.23 -23.98 1.34
CA VAL A 89 -20.83 -23.12 0.31
C VAL A 89 -22.30 -23.48 0.20
N TYR A 90 -23.13 -22.45 0.09
CA TYR A 90 -24.57 -22.57 -0.07
C TYR A 90 -25.03 -21.79 -1.29
N LEU A 91 -26.09 -22.27 -1.94
CA LEU A 91 -26.79 -21.56 -2.99
C LEU A 91 -28.25 -21.33 -2.61
N SER A 92 -28.85 -20.28 -3.15
CA SER A 92 -30.26 -19.97 -2.96
C SER A 92 -30.82 -19.19 -4.13
N LYS A 93 -32.15 -19.14 -4.27
CA LYS A 93 -32.79 -18.16 -5.16
C LYS A 93 -32.85 -16.82 -4.45
N ILE A 94 -32.49 -15.74 -5.14
CA ILE A 94 -32.52 -14.37 -4.59
C ILE A 94 -33.90 -13.98 -4.04
N SER A 95 -34.98 -14.56 -4.61
CA SER A 95 -36.36 -14.29 -4.18
C SER A 95 -36.79 -15.01 -2.90
N SER A 96 -36.19 -16.16 -2.57
CA SER A 96 -36.61 -16.99 -1.42
C SER A 96 -35.59 -17.03 -0.29
N LEU A 97 -34.29 -16.90 -0.59
CA LEU A 97 -33.19 -16.89 0.38
C LEU A 97 -33.12 -18.14 1.29
N GLY A 98 -33.73 -19.25 0.87
CA GLY A 98 -33.53 -20.56 1.50
C GLY A 98 -32.18 -21.14 1.08
N LEU A 99 -31.23 -21.25 2.00
CA LEU A 99 -29.89 -21.75 1.74
C LEU A 99 -29.90 -23.27 1.53
N GLU A 100 -29.54 -23.70 0.32
CA GLU A 100 -29.29 -25.10 -0.02
C GLU A 100 -27.78 -25.36 0.07
N HIS A 101 -27.39 -26.45 0.72
CA HIS A 101 -25.99 -26.86 0.80
C HIS A 101 -25.47 -27.26 -0.59
N PHE A 102 -24.29 -26.75 -0.95
CA PHE A 102 -23.59 -27.09 -2.19
C PHE A 102 -22.42 -28.05 -1.93
N VAL A 103 -21.43 -27.61 -1.14
CA VAL A 103 -20.22 -28.38 -0.81
C VAL A 103 -19.68 -28.00 0.57
N THR A 104 -18.93 -28.90 1.19
CA THR A 104 -18.16 -28.64 2.41
C THR A 104 -16.68 -28.85 2.13
N LEU A 105 -15.87 -27.86 2.48
CA LEU A 105 -14.42 -27.87 2.42
C LEU A 105 -13.82 -28.42 3.73
N PRO A 106 -12.56 -28.88 3.72
CA PRO A 106 -11.87 -29.32 4.94
C PRO A 106 -11.55 -28.18 5.93
N TYR A 107 -11.58 -26.93 5.46
CA TYR A 107 -11.28 -25.71 6.21
C TYR A 107 -12.29 -24.61 5.81
N PRO A 108 -12.26 -23.42 6.44
CA PRO A 108 -13.19 -22.35 6.12
C PRO A 108 -13.23 -22.04 4.62
N ALA A 109 -14.44 -21.89 4.08
CA ALA A 109 -14.67 -21.38 2.74
C ALA A 109 -14.76 -19.86 2.86
N ASP A 110 -13.87 -19.14 2.18
CA ASP A 110 -13.71 -17.71 2.37
C ASP A 110 -14.59 -16.93 1.39
N GLY A 111 -14.19 -16.90 0.12
CA GLY A 111 -14.90 -16.24 -0.98
C GLY A 111 -15.55 -17.23 -1.94
N VAL A 112 -16.56 -16.76 -2.67
CA VAL A 112 -17.20 -17.52 -3.76
C VAL A 112 -17.39 -16.61 -4.97
N ALA A 113 -17.19 -17.15 -6.17
CA ALA A 113 -17.57 -16.51 -7.43
C ALA A 113 -18.17 -17.56 -8.38
N VAL A 114 -19.08 -17.16 -9.25
CA VAL A 114 -19.78 -18.08 -10.15
C VAL A 114 -19.79 -17.51 -11.55
N TRP A 115 -19.37 -18.32 -12.53
CA TRP A 115 -19.45 -18.01 -13.95
C TRP A 115 -20.03 -19.20 -14.70
N GLU A 116 -21.22 -19.03 -15.26
CA GLU A 116 -21.96 -20.09 -15.96
C GLU A 116 -22.10 -21.36 -15.10
N SER A 117 -21.46 -22.46 -15.50
CA SER A 117 -21.45 -23.75 -14.79
C SER A 117 -20.25 -23.92 -13.86
N THR A 118 -19.40 -22.90 -13.71
CA THR A 118 -18.17 -22.97 -12.91
C THR A 118 -18.32 -22.19 -11.61
N VAL A 119 -17.99 -22.82 -10.48
CA VAL A 119 -18.02 -22.21 -9.14
C VAL A 119 -16.59 -22.17 -8.60
N TYR A 120 -16.11 -20.98 -8.26
CA TYR A 120 -14.81 -20.74 -7.64
C TYR A 120 -15.02 -20.52 -6.14
N VAL A 121 -14.21 -21.17 -5.31
CA VAL A 121 -14.28 -21.06 -3.84
C VAL A 121 -12.86 -20.90 -3.30
N SER A 122 -12.55 -19.78 -2.66
CA SER A 122 -11.26 -19.59 -1.99
C SER A 122 -11.23 -20.26 -0.62
N CYS A 123 -10.06 -20.74 -0.25
CA CYS A 123 -9.77 -21.28 1.07
C CYS A 123 -8.34 -20.91 1.46
N GLN A 124 -8.21 -19.86 2.27
CA GLN A 124 -6.95 -19.29 2.75
C GLN A 124 -6.08 -20.35 3.40
N LYS A 125 -6.68 -21.23 4.22
CA LYS A 125 -5.95 -22.27 4.94
C LYS A 125 -5.39 -23.38 4.02
N LEU A 126 -5.99 -23.57 2.85
CA LEU A 126 -5.43 -24.44 1.80
C LEU A 126 -4.44 -23.71 0.89
N GLY A 127 -4.37 -22.38 0.96
CA GLY A 127 -3.64 -21.55 -0.01
C GLY A 127 -4.12 -21.81 -1.45
N SER A 128 -5.42 -22.08 -1.64
CA SER A 128 -5.96 -22.53 -2.92
C SER A 128 -7.35 -21.97 -3.20
N ILE A 129 -7.65 -21.78 -4.49
CA ILE A 129 -9.00 -21.51 -5.01
C ILE A 129 -9.49 -22.79 -5.69
N LEU A 130 -10.47 -23.45 -5.08
CA LEU A 130 -11.07 -24.69 -5.57
C LEU A 130 -12.14 -24.37 -6.62
N ILE A 131 -12.19 -25.18 -7.68
CA ILE A 131 -13.08 -24.97 -8.82
C ILE A 131 -14.01 -26.16 -8.94
N PHE A 132 -15.30 -25.92 -8.91
CA PHE A 132 -16.34 -26.95 -8.97
C PHE A 132 -17.21 -26.77 -10.21
N ASP A 133 -17.70 -27.90 -10.73
CA ASP A 133 -18.81 -27.92 -11.66
C ASP A 133 -20.11 -27.74 -10.89
N ARG A 134 -20.89 -26.73 -11.26
CA ARG A 134 -22.11 -26.31 -10.58
C ARG A 134 -23.18 -27.41 -10.56
N ASP A 135 -23.30 -28.18 -11.64
CA ASP A 135 -24.41 -29.09 -11.82
C ASP A 135 -24.10 -30.48 -11.20
N THR A 136 -22.86 -30.95 -11.31
CA THR A 136 -22.40 -32.22 -10.73
C THR A 136 -21.83 -32.10 -9.33
N ARG A 137 -21.53 -30.88 -8.87
CA ARG A 137 -20.89 -30.54 -7.58
C ARG A 137 -19.51 -31.17 -7.36
N LYS A 138 -18.86 -31.61 -8.44
CA LYS A 138 -17.53 -32.21 -8.37
C LYS A 138 -16.46 -31.14 -8.54
N GLU A 139 -15.39 -31.26 -7.77
CA GLU A 139 -14.18 -30.46 -8.00
C GLU A 139 -13.60 -30.82 -9.37
N ILE A 140 -13.42 -29.80 -10.21
CA ILE A 140 -12.81 -29.88 -11.54
C ILE A 140 -11.29 -29.79 -11.40
N THR A 141 -10.82 -28.78 -10.68
CA THR A 141 -9.40 -28.46 -10.45
C THR A 141 -9.28 -27.41 -9.34
N ARG A 142 -8.06 -26.93 -9.08
CA ARG A 142 -7.79 -25.81 -8.17
C ARG A 142 -6.62 -24.96 -8.66
N PHE A 143 -6.63 -23.68 -8.30
CA PHE A 143 -5.52 -22.75 -8.48
C PHE A 143 -4.84 -22.45 -7.14
N TYR A 144 -3.57 -22.06 -7.17
CA TYR A 144 -2.93 -21.51 -5.98
C TYR A 144 -3.50 -20.12 -5.69
N ALA A 145 -3.73 -19.84 -4.41
CA ALA A 145 -4.04 -18.49 -3.97
C ALA A 145 -2.82 -17.58 -4.26
N PRO A 146 -3.03 -16.37 -4.81
CA PRO A 146 -1.92 -15.47 -5.15
C PRO A 146 -1.34 -14.73 -3.93
N GLY A 147 -2.05 -14.76 -2.80
CA GLY A 147 -1.69 -14.09 -1.55
C GLY A 147 -1.79 -15.04 -0.34
N VAL A 148 -1.56 -14.49 0.84
CA VAL A 148 -1.54 -15.25 2.11
C VAL A 148 -2.76 -14.98 2.99
N GLY A 149 -3.60 -14.01 2.63
CA GLY A 149 -4.74 -13.57 3.42
C GLY A 149 -6.05 -14.21 3.01
N VAL A 150 -7.13 -13.75 3.65
CA VAL A 150 -8.50 -14.19 3.34
C VAL A 150 -8.96 -13.51 2.06
N GLU A 151 -9.40 -14.31 1.08
CA GLU A 151 -9.75 -13.82 -0.24
C GLU A 151 -11.26 -13.78 -0.50
N ASN A 152 -11.71 -12.67 -1.09
CA ASN A 152 -13.01 -12.57 -1.74
C ASN A 152 -12.85 -12.60 -3.27
N LEU A 153 -13.85 -13.12 -3.97
CA LEU A 153 -13.74 -13.44 -5.39
C LEU A 153 -14.80 -12.70 -6.22
N ALA A 154 -14.41 -12.23 -7.40
CA ALA A 154 -15.32 -11.80 -8.45
C ALA A 154 -14.84 -12.37 -9.79
N VAL A 155 -15.74 -12.52 -10.75
CA VAL A 155 -15.40 -13.14 -12.03
C VAL A 155 -16.01 -12.37 -13.19
N SER A 156 -15.19 -12.19 -14.22
CA SER A 156 -15.52 -11.60 -15.52
C SER A 156 -15.25 -12.62 -16.62
N PHE A 157 -15.41 -12.23 -17.90
CA PHE A 157 -15.33 -13.14 -19.04
C PHE A 157 -14.03 -14.00 -19.07
N ASP A 158 -12.87 -13.35 -18.91
CA ASP A 158 -11.55 -13.99 -18.99
C ASP A 158 -10.72 -13.90 -17.70
N THR A 159 -11.25 -13.22 -16.68
CA THR A 159 -10.47 -12.85 -15.48
C THR A 159 -11.21 -13.23 -14.20
N LEU A 160 -10.51 -13.98 -13.35
CA LEU A 160 -10.85 -14.22 -11.95
C LEU A 160 -10.16 -13.14 -11.11
N TRP A 161 -10.96 -12.31 -10.46
CA TRP A 161 -10.50 -11.27 -9.56
C TRP A 161 -10.44 -11.80 -8.13
N VAL A 162 -9.29 -11.64 -7.49
CA VAL A 162 -9.06 -12.10 -6.12
C VAL A 162 -8.69 -10.91 -5.27
N CYS A 163 -9.53 -10.58 -4.30
CA CYS A 163 -9.30 -9.50 -3.35
C CYS A 163 -8.83 -10.07 -2.03
N ASP A 164 -7.55 -9.87 -1.71
CA ASP A 164 -6.94 -10.41 -0.49
C ASP A 164 -6.83 -9.32 0.59
N ARG A 165 -7.36 -9.64 1.77
CA ARG A 165 -7.42 -8.73 2.92
C ARG A 165 -6.04 -8.41 3.51
N THR A 166 -5.18 -9.40 3.67
CA THR A 166 -3.86 -9.24 4.32
C THR A 166 -2.88 -8.59 3.39
N GLU A 167 -2.91 -8.98 2.11
CA GLU A 167 -2.09 -8.39 1.05
C GLU A 167 -2.56 -6.99 0.67
N GLN A 168 -3.78 -6.60 1.07
CA GLN A 168 -4.44 -5.36 0.66
C GLN A 168 -4.34 -5.13 -0.86
N THR A 169 -4.50 -6.21 -1.61
CA THR A 169 -4.19 -6.30 -3.03
C THR A 169 -5.34 -7.00 -3.76
N VAL A 170 -5.67 -6.49 -4.95
CA VAL A 170 -6.53 -7.19 -5.89
C VAL A 170 -5.68 -7.77 -7.01
N TYR A 171 -5.84 -9.06 -7.24
CA TYR A 171 -5.13 -9.84 -8.25
C TYR A 171 -6.04 -10.14 -9.43
N ALA A 172 -5.51 -10.00 -10.64
CA ALA A 172 -6.16 -10.40 -11.88
C ALA A 172 -5.56 -11.72 -12.37
N MET A 173 -6.31 -12.82 -12.24
CA MET A 173 -5.88 -14.14 -12.67
C MET A 173 -6.59 -14.57 -13.95
N ASP A 174 -5.88 -15.26 -14.84
CA ASP A 174 -6.51 -15.92 -15.98
C ASP A 174 -7.48 -17.01 -15.48
N ARG A 175 -8.72 -16.94 -15.96
CA ARG A 175 -9.79 -17.83 -15.49
C ARG A 175 -9.59 -19.29 -15.89
N ALA A 176 -8.86 -19.55 -16.97
CA ALA A 176 -8.64 -20.90 -17.50
C ALA A 176 -7.39 -21.55 -16.90
N THR A 177 -6.31 -20.79 -16.73
CA THR A 177 -5.00 -21.32 -16.30
C THR A 177 -4.69 -21.07 -14.82
N GLY A 178 -5.32 -20.07 -14.20
CA GLY A 178 -4.96 -19.59 -12.87
C GLY A 178 -3.67 -18.75 -12.87
N GLU A 179 -3.15 -18.37 -14.04
CA GLU A 179 -1.95 -17.54 -14.13
C GLU A 179 -2.23 -16.11 -13.67
N LEU A 180 -1.39 -15.58 -12.79
CA LEU A 180 -1.48 -14.19 -12.35
C LEU A 180 -1.00 -13.22 -13.45
N LYS A 181 -1.94 -12.49 -14.07
CA LYS A 181 -1.69 -11.48 -15.11
C LYS A 181 -1.02 -10.23 -14.52
N PHE A 182 -1.66 -9.62 -13.52
CA PHE A 182 -1.13 -8.47 -12.77
C PHE A 182 -1.85 -8.34 -11.43
N SER A 183 -1.40 -7.43 -10.57
CA SER A 183 -2.07 -7.10 -9.32
C SER A 183 -1.97 -5.61 -9.02
N VAL A 184 -2.88 -5.11 -8.19
CA VAL A 184 -2.95 -3.70 -7.81
C VAL A 184 -3.19 -3.55 -6.31
N LEU A 185 -2.51 -2.57 -5.72
CA LEU A 185 -2.75 -2.20 -4.32
C LEU A 185 -4.10 -1.52 -4.18
N THR A 186 -4.85 -1.92 -3.16
CA THR A 186 -6.08 -1.22 -2.78
C THR A 186 -5.76 0.15 -2.16
N PRO A 187 -6.60 1.18 -2.39
CA PRO A 187 -6.38 2.52 -1.81
C PRO A 187 -6.52 2.59 -0.29
N PHE A 188 -7.21 1.63 0.32
CA PHE A 188 -7.50 1.59 1.75
C PHE A 188 -7.17 0.24 2.34
N GLU A 189 -6.96 0.23 3.65
CA GLU A 189 -6.75 -0.98 4.43
C GLU A 189 -8.03 -1.80 4.65
N PHE A 190 -7.83 -3.08 4.96
CA PHE A 190 -8.88 -4.05 5.25
C PHE A 190 -9.93 -4.24 4.13
N PRO A 191 -9.51 -4.52 2.88
CA PRO A 191 -10.46 -4.90 1.84
C PRO A 191 -11.07 -6.27 2.19
N THR A 192 -12.37 -6.39 2.00
CA THR A 192 -13.20 -7.48 2.56
C THR A 192 -14.25 -8.00 1.60
N GLY A 193 -14.40 -7.42 0.42
CA GLY A 193 -15.32 -7.89 -0.61
C GLY A 193 -14.98 -7.26 -1.95
N ILE A 194 -15.35 -7.90 -3.04
CA ILE A 194 -15.10 -7.40 -4.41
C ILE A 194 -16.29 -7.73 -5.31
N ALA A 195 -16.66 -6.79 -6.18
CA ALA A 195 -17.69 -7.00 -7.19
C ALA A 195 -17.37 -6.23 -8.47
N LEU A 196 -17.85 -6.75 -9.59
CA LEU A 196 -17.88 -6.06 -10.87
C LEU A 196 -19.25 -5.42 -11.05
N HIS A 197 -19.27 -4.15 -11.44
CA HIS A 197 -20.44 -3.50 -12.00
C HIS A 197 -20.19 -3.24 -13.49
N THR A 198 -21.16 -3.60 -14.32
CA THR A 198 -21.16 -3.26 -15.75
C THR A 198 -22.18 -2.17 -15.99
N ASN A 199 -21.73 -1.01 -16.43
CA ASN A 199 -22.63 0.08 -16.78
C ASN A 199 -23.42 -0.28 -18.06
N GLU A 200 -24.75 -0.37 -17.97
CA GLU A 200 -25.59 -0.82 -19.09
C GLU A 200 -25.54 0.13 -20.31
N GLU A 201 -25.29 1.43 -20.11
CA GLU A 201 -25.24 2.43 -21.19
C GLU A 201 -23.91 2.41 -21.95
N THR A 202 -22.80 2.23 -21.24
CA THR A 202 -21.44 2.35 -21.79
C THR A 202 -20.75 1.01 -22.01
N GLY A 203 -21.25 -0.06 -21.38
CA GLY A 203 -20.60 -1.37 -21.33
C GLY A 203 -19.32 -1.40 -20.49
N LYS A 204 -18.95 -0.29 -19.83
CA LYS A 204 -17.73 -0.19 -19.03
C LYS A 204 -17.89 -0.98 -17.74
N GLU A 205 -16.93 -1.86 -17.46
CA GLU A 205 -16.83 -2.58 -16.19
C GLU A 205 -16.03 -1.78 -15.18
N THR A 206 -16.51 -1.71 -13.95
CA THR A 206 -15.83 -1.07 -12.81
C THR A 206 -15.78 -2.05 -11.64
N LEU A 207 -14.59 -2.22 -11.06
CA LEU A 207 -14.42 -2.97 -9.83
C LEU A 207 -14.80 -2.12 -8.63
N PHE A 208 -15.55 -2.70 -7.71
CA PHE A 208 -15.82 -2.14 -6.40
C PHE A 208 -15.24 -3.05 -5.34
N VAL A 209 -14.68 -2.45 -4.29
CA VAL A 209 -14.11 -3.17 -3.14
C VAL A 209 -14.80 -2.68 -1.88
N ALA A 210 -15.26 -3.61 -1.05
CA ALA A 210 -15.75 -3.31 0.30
C ALA A 210 -14.57 -3.25 1.27
N TYR A 211 -14.62 -2.34 2.22
CA TYR A 211 -13.64 -2.14 3.27
C TYR A 211 -14.37 -2.17 4.61
N ALA A 212 -13.84 -2.94 5.56
CA ALA A 212 -14.43 -3.08 6.88
C ALA A 212 -13.33 -3.19 7.94
N SER A 213 -13.36 -2.24 8.87
CA SER A 213 -12.37 -2.04 9.92
C SER A 213 -13.03 -1.47 11.16
N ASP A 214 -12.29 -1.40 12.26
CA ASP A 214 -12.75 -0.80 13.51
C ASP A 214 -11.95 0.46 13.80
N GLU A 215 -12.63 1.52 14.24
CA GLU A 215 -12.01 2.78 14.61
C GLU A 215 -12.10 2.99 16.13
N PRO A 216 -10.97 3.17 16.84
CA PRO A 216 -10.99 3.48 18.26
C PRO A 216 -11.59 4.86 18.53
N TYR A 217 -12.46 4.97 19.53
CA TYR A 217 -12.96 6.25 20.03
C TYR A 217 -13.13 6.23 21.54
N ILE A 218 -13.17 7.41 22.14
CA ILE A 218 -13.41 7.59 23.57
C ILE A 218 -14.91 7.80 23.76
N ARG A 219 -15.52 7.03 24.66
CA ARG A 219 -16.92 7.21 25.07
C ARG A 219 -17.05 7.42 26.57
N ASP A 220 -18.13 8.08 26.96
CA ASP A 220 -18.57 8.11 28.36
C ASP A 220 -18.98 6.70 28.80
N ASN A 221 -18.47 6.23 29.93
CA ASN A 221 -18.93 4.98 30.52
C ASN A 221 -20.24 5.25 31.28
N PRO A 222 -21.40 4.73 30.85
CA PRO A 222 -22.66 4.99 31.54
C PRO A 222 -22.74 4.34 32.94
N ASN A 223 -21.79 3.46 33.27
CA ASN A 223 -21.72 2.72 34.53
C ASN A 223 -20.59 3.20 35.46
N ALA A 224 -19.79 4.20 35.05
CA ALA A 224 -18.68 4.73 35.85
C ALA A 224 -18.42 6.21 35.51
N ASP A 225 -17.94 7.01 36.48
CA ASP A 225 -17.48 8.40 36.22
C ASP A 225 -16.10 8.41 35.54
N SER A 226 -15.97 7.72 34.41
CA SER A 226 -14.75 7.62 33.62
C SER A 226 -15.06 7.52 32.13
N HIS A 227 -14.13 7.93 31.30
CA HIS A 227 -14.16 7.59 29.88
C HIS A 227 -13.54 6.21 29.65
N GLU A 228 -13.95 5.53 28.59
CA GLU A 228 -13.33 4.28 28.16
C GLU A 228 -13.03 4.28 26.66
N LEU A 229 -11.99 3.53 26.29
CA LEU A 229 -11.69 3.22 24.90
C LEU A 229 -12.69 2.18 24.40
N THR A 230 -13.31 2.47 23.27
CA THR A 230 -14.25 1.60 22.58
C THR A 230 -13.99 1.68 21.08
N TYR A 231 -14.67 0.86 20.30
CA TYR A 231 -14.46 0.74 18.85
C TYR A 231 -15.79 0.92 18.13
N ARG A 232 -15.77 1.66 17.02
CA ARG A 232 -16.92 1.80 16.12
C ARG A 232 -16.59 1.20 14.77
N ASP A 233 -17.62 0.66 14.12
CA ASP A 233 -17.51 0.09 12.79
C ASP A 233 -17.16 1.20 11.77
N ARG A 234 -16.11 0.98 10.97
CA ARG A 234 -15.73 1.81 9.82
C ARG A 234 -15.81 0.96 8.56
N THR A 235 -16.95 1.08 7.88
CA THR A 235 -17.31 0.25 6.73
C THR A 235 -17.85 1.07 5.57
N PHE A 236 -17.32 0.80 4.38
CA PHE A 236 -17.66 1.51 3.14
C PHE A 236 -17.26 0.69 1.91
N ILE A 237 -17.69 1.13 0.73
CA ILE A 237 -17.40 0.48 -0.55
C ILE A 237 -16.85 1.54 -1.50
N HIS A 238 -15.76 1.25 -2.20
CA HIS A 238 -15.12 2.21 -3.09
C HIS A 238 -14.78 1.61 -4.46
N PRO A 239 -14.91 2.37 -5.57
CA PRO A 239 -14.43 1.92 -6.86
C PRO A 239 -12.90 1.77 -6.87
N LEU A 240 -12.42 0.61 -7.33
CA LEU A 240 -11.01 0.36 -7.58
C LEU A 240 -10.70 0.72 -9.04
N HIS A 241 -10.04 1.85 -9.23
CA HIS A 241 -9.55 2.28 -10.53
C HIS A 241 -8.13 1.76 -10.74
N TYR A 242 -7.86 1.18 -11.90
CA TYR A 242 -6.53 0.68 -12.22
C TYR A 242 -6.15 0.91 -13.67
N HIS A 243 -4.85 0.85 -13.94
CA HIS A 243 -4.26 0.82 -15.26
C HIS A 243 -3.09 -0.16 -15.25
N HIS A 244 -3.12 -1.13 -16.17
CA HIS A 244 -2.08 -2.13 -16.31
C HIS A 244 -1.20 -1.79 -17.52
N GLU A 245 0.08 -1.52 -17.25
CA GLU A 245 1.11 -1.29 -18.26
C GLU A 245 1.89 -2.59 -18.46
N ALA A 246 1.42 -3.41 -19.41
CA ALA A 246 1.94 -4.76 -19.64
C ALA A 246 3.40 -4.75 -20.10
N GLU A 247 3.82 -3.76 -20.89
CA GLU A 247 5.18 -3.69 -21.43
C GLU A 247 6.22 -3.40 -20.34
N LYS A 248 5.85 -2.58 -19.36
CA LYS A 248 6.70 -2.25 -18.20
C LYS A 248 6.42 -3.12 -16.98
N GLN A 249 5.52 -4.10 -17.11
CA GLN A 249 5.13 -5.07 -16.08
C GLN A 249 4.76 -4.43 -14.73
N TYR A 250 3.96 -3.37 -14.77
CA TYR A 250 3.37 -2.80 -13.55
C TYR A 250 1.90 -2.46 -13.74
N ALA A 251 1.19 -2.33 -12.63
CA ALA A 251 -0.13 -1.73 -12.62
C ALA A 251 -0.19 -0.59 -11.60
N LEU A 252 -0.94 0.45 -11.97
CA LEU A 252 -1.27 1.58 -11.12
C LEU A 252 -2.69 1.42 -10.59
N SER A 253 -2.94 1.93 -9.37
CA SER A 253 -4.28 2.01 -8.79
C SER A 253 -4.71 3.43 -8.49
N ASN A 254 -5.80 3.61 -7.72
CA ASN A 254 -6.28 4.89 -7.24
C ASN A 254 -5.13 5.75 -6.67
N GLY A 255 -5.33 7.07 -6.70
CA GLY A 255 -4.33 8.03 -6.26
C GLY A 255 -4.94 9.34 -5.85
N TYR A 256 -4.12 10.21 -5.28
CA TYR A 256 -4.57 11.47 -4.70
C TYR A 256 -3.70 12.64 -5.16
N LEU A 257 -4.33 13.81 -5.24
CA LEU A 257 -3.64 15.08 -5.34
C LEU A 257 -3.32 15.54 -3.90
N ILE A 258 -2.04 15.67 -3.59
CA ILE A 258 -1.53 15.93 -2.24
C ILE A 258 -0.68 17.19 -2.26
N GLU A 259 -0.95 18.11 -1.35
CA GLU A 259 -0.01 19.17 -1.00
C GLU A 259 0.89 18.67 0.13
N MET A 260 2.21 18.79 -0.04
CA MET A 260 3.21 18.52 0.98
C MET A 260 4.02 19.79 1.22
N SER A 261 4.14 20.21 2.48
CA SER A 261 5.05 21.26 2.90
C SER A 261 6.18 20.67 3.72
N TYR A 262 7.41 21.07 3.42
CA TYR A 262 8.60 20.82 4.21
C TYR A 262 9.29 22.15 4.49
N ALA A 263 9.52 22.47 5.76
CA ALA A 263 10.24 23.68 6.15
C ALA A 263 11.20 23.42 7.29
N GLU A 264 12.39 23.99 7.21
CA GLU A 264 13.34 24.14 8.30
C GLU A 264 13.08 25.45 9.04
N GLU A 265 13.11 25.40 10.37
CA GLU A 265 13.16 26.55 11.26
C GLU A 265 14.53 26.55 11.94
N ILE A 266 15.37 27.54 11.64
CA ILE A 266 16.66 27.72 12.33
C ILE A 266 16.36 28.03 13.78
N ALA A 267 16.66 27.08 14.66
CA ALA A 267 16.40 27.13 16.10
C ALA A 267 17.52 26.35 16.82
N PRO A 268 18.75 26.85 16.76
CA PRO A 268 19.90 26.07 17.18
C PRO A 268 19.93 25.86 18.70
N LEU A 269 20.37 24.68 19.13
CA LEU A 269 20.54 24.35 20.56
C LEU A 269 21.63 25.21 21.20
N GLU A 270 22.70 25.47 20.46
CA GLU A 270 23.76 26.41 20.81
C GLU A 270 23.94 27.42 19.67
N GLU A 271 24.10 28.71 20.00
CA GLU A 271 24.28 29.73 18.98
C GLU A 271 25.55 29.47 18.15
N VAL A 272 25.42 29.50 16.84
CA VAL A 272 26.50 29.26 15.88
C VAL A 272 26.79 30.48 15.03
N TYR A 273 28.03 30.56 14.54
CA TYR A 273 28.40 31.46 13.45
C TYR A 273 28.87 30.62 12.27
N LEU A 274 28.13 30.66 11.16
CA LEU A 274 28.47 29.94 9.93
C LEU A 274 28.48 30.92 8.74
N PRO A 275 29.63 31.22 8.13
CA PRO A 275 29.70 32.08 6.94
C PRO A 275 29.41 31.29 5.65
N ASP A 276 28.91 31.96 4.62
CA ASP A 276 28.72 31.42 3.25
C ASP A 276 28.04 30.04 3.25
N VAL A 277 26.81 30.01 3.75
CA VAL A 277 26.06 28.78 3.97
C VAL A 277 25.20 28.46 2.76
N GLU A 278 25.32 27.24 2.25
CA GLU A 278 24.37 26.68 1.30
C GLU A 278 23.67 25.50 1.94
N TRP A 279 22.34 25.59 2.01
CA TRP A 279 21.47 24.57 2.54
C TRP A 279 20.66 23.96 1.40
N ARG A 280 20.81 22.66 1.18
CA ARG A 280 20.22 21.94 0.06
C ARG A 280 19.17 20.97 0.57
N ILE A 281 17.95 21.06 0.06
CA ILE A 281 16.82 20.19 0.41
C ILE A 281 16.26 19.58 -0.88
N ALA A 282 16.21 18.25 -0.97
CA ALA A 282 15.70 17.53 -2.12
C ALA A 282 14.20 17.81 -2.34
N LEU A 283 13.82 17.99 -3.61
CA LEU A 283 12.42 18.09 -4.02
C LEU A 283 11.84 16.70 -4.29
N PRO A 284 10.50 16.53 -4.21
CA PRO A 284 9.85 15.28 -4.58
C PRO A 284 10.22 14.80 -5.98
N SER A 285 10.50 13.50 -6.09
CA SER A 285 10.97 12.87 -7.33
C SER A 285 9.82 12.67 -8.34
N GLU A 286 10.14 12.70 -9.63
CA GLU A 286 9.24 12.31 -10.72
C GLU A 286 9.38 10.80 -10.98
N THR A 287 8.28 10.05 -10.95
CA THR A 287 8.27 8.59 -11.17
C THR A 287 7.02 8.18 -11.97
N GLU A 288 6.92 6.90 -12.36
CA GLU A 288 5.75 6.36 -13.05
C GLU A 288 4.43 6.55 -12.25
N ARG A 289 4.54 6.71 -10.93
CA ARG A 289 3.41 6.80 -9.98
C ARG A 289 3.23 8.18 -9.34
N GLN A 290 4.25 9.05 -9.40
CA GLN A 290 4.30 10.33 -8.71
C GLN A 290 4.69 11.44 -9.68
N LYS A 291 3.88 12.50 -9.74
CA LYS A 291 4.15 13.68 -10.58
C LYS A 291 4.19 14.97 -9.76
N LEU A 292 5.24 15.77 -9.92
CA LEU A 292 5.37 17.07 -9.27
C LEU A 292 4.73 18.16 -10.14
N LYS A 293 3.53 18.59 -9.75
CA LYS A 293 2.73 19.57 -10.52
C LYS A 293 3.22 21.00 -10.34
N HIS A 294 3.60 21.33 -9.11
CA HIS A 294 4.02 22.67 -8.74
C HIS A 294 4.88 22.60 -7.48
N VAL A 295 5.85 23.52 -7.38
CA VAL A 295 6.64 23.74 -6.16
C VAL A 295 6.81 25.25 -5.96
N GLU A 296 6.69 25.70 -4.72
CA GLU A 296 6.92 27.10 -4.33
C GLU A 296 7.73 27.18 -3.02
N PRO A 297 8.51 28.26 -2.82
CA PRO A 297 9.27 28.46 -1.59
C PRO A 297 8.38 28.76 -0.39
N ILE A 298 8.79 28.29 0.78
CA ILE A 298 8.29 28.71 2.08
C ILE A 298 9.32 29.66 2.71
N GLY A 299 8.87 30.82 3.19
CA GLY A 299 9.71 31.79 3.89
C GLY A 299 10.63 32.58 2.97
N ILE A 300 11.75 32.00 2.55
CA ILE A 300 12.74 32.60 1.66
C ILE A 300 12.81 31.85 0.32
N PRO A 301 13.18 32.53 -0.79
CA PRO A 301 13.29 31.89 -2.09
C PRO A 301 14.48 30.92 -2.14
N PHE A 302 14.37 29.89 -2.98
CA PHE A 302 15.47 28.99 -3.34
C PHE A 302 15.77 29.06 -4.84
N THR A 303 16.96 28.62 -5.22
CA THR A 303 17.27 28.23 -6.59
C THR A 303 17.21 26.73 -6.75
N GLU A 304 16.91 26.23 -7.94
CA GLU A 304 16.89 24.79 -8.21
C GLU A 304 18.22 24.32 -8.83
N GLU A 305 18.74 23.20 -8.32
CA GLU A 305 19.85 22.45 -8.90
C GLU A 305 19.40 21.04 -9.29
N LEU A 306 20.08 20.45 -10.28
CA LEU A 306 19.88 19.05 -10.67
C LEU A 306 21.12 18.24 -10.24
N ILE A 307 20.93 17.30 -9.32
CA ILE A 307 21.99 16.42 -8.81
C ILE A 307 21.57 14.99 -9.11
N ASP A 308 22.32 14.29 -9.94
CA ASP A 308 22.03 12.91 -10.36
C ASP A 308 20.58 12.69 -10.85
N GLY A 309 20.06 13.68 -11.59
CA GLY A 309 18.70 13.66 -12.12
C GLY A 309 17.60 13.97 -11.08
N GLN A 310 17.95 14.29 -9.84
CA GLN A 310 17.03 14.74 -8.79
C GLN A 310 17.08 16.26 -8.65
N ARG A 311 15.91 16.89 -8.53
CA ARG A 311 15.80 18.34 -8.31
C ARG A 311 16.03 18.66 -6.82
N VAL A 312 16.79 19.71 -6.53
CA VAL A 312 17.16 20.12 -5.19
C VAL A 312 16.94 21.62 -5.04
N ALA A 313 16.27 22.03 -3.97
CA ALA A 313 16.14 23.43 -3.58
C ALA A 313 17.39 23.87 -2.81
N VAL A 314 18.01 24.97 -3.24
CA VAL A 314 19.22 25.53 -2.65
C VAL A 314 18.92 26.89 -2.05
N PHE A 315 19.11 26.99 -0.74
CA PHE A 315 19.01 28.20 0.05
C PHE A 315 20.41 28.71 0.36
N LYS A 316 20.66 30.00 0.15
CA LYS A 316 21.97 30.62 0.39
C LYS A 316 21.85 31.69 1.46
N PHE A 317 22.79 31.68 2.39
CA PHE A 317 22.92 32.68 3.44
C PHE A 317 24.35 33.23 3.44
N ASP A 318 24.50 34.55 3.42
CA ASP A 318 25.81 35.18 3.51
C ASP A 318 26.54 34.78 4.80
N ALA A 319 25.79 34.69 5.90
CA ALA A 319 26.17 34.03 7.13
C ALA A 319 24.91 33.67 7.93
N LEU A 320 25.00 32.67 8.81
CA LEU A 320 24.11 32.46 9.94
C LEU A 320 24.81 33.01 11.18
N THR A 321 24.26 34.06 11.76
CA THR A 321 24.84 34.77 12.92
C THR A 321 24.13 34.42 14.23
N PRO A 322 24.81 34.52 15.39
CA PRO A 322 24.17 34.28 16.68
C PRO A 322 22.91 35.14 16.88
N GLY A 323 21.80 34.48 17.22
CA GLY A 323 20.47 35.09 17.39
C GLY A 323 19.65 35.24 16.10
N GLU A 324 20.22 34.92 14.94
CA GLU A 324 19.51 34.93 13.66
C GLU A 324 18.58 33.71 13.54
N ARG A 325 17.40 33.91 12.97
CA ARG A 325 16.35 32.90 12.83
C ARG A 325 15.69 33.03 11.47
N HIS A 326 15.52 31.91 10.79
CA HIS A 326 14.88 31.82 9.48
C HIS A 326 13.92 30.65 9.45
N ILE A 327 12.85 30.80 8.68
CA ILE A 327 12.01 29.68 8.25
C ILE A 327 12.20 29.58 6.74
N PHE A 328 12.54 28.40 6.24
CA PHE A 328 12.81 28.18 4.83
C PHE A 328 12.48 26.77 4.39
N GLY A 329 12.05 26.59 3.15
CA GLY A 329 11.70 25.27 2.63
C GLY A 329 10.85 25.36 1.37
N TRP A 330 10.06 24.34 1.13
CA TRP A 330 9.23 24.25 -0.06
C TRP A 330 7.86 23.64 0.24
N LYS A 331 6.90 24.03 -0.59
CA LYS A 331 5.58 23.41 -0.69
C LYS A 331 5.43 22.83 -2.09
N ALA A 332 5.07 21.56 -2.17
CA ALA A 332 4.91 20.81 -3.40
C ALA A 332 3.48 20.31 -3.57
N LEU A 333 2.97 20.39 -4.79
CA LEU A 333 1.71 19.78 -5.22
C LEU A 333 2.00 18.52 -6.04
N LEU A 334 1.53 17.38 -5.56
CA LEU A 334 1.88 16.05 -6.05
C LEU A 334 0.64 15.27 -6.51
N GLU A 335 0.70 14.65 -7.68
CA GLU A 335 -0.23 13.56 -8.04
C GLU A 335 0.45 12.24 -7.69
N VAL A 336 -0.15 11.41 -6.83
CA VAL A 336 0.46 10.17 -6.34
C VAL A 336 -0.53 9.01 -6.42
N ARG A 337 -0.21 7.93 -7.14
CA ARG A 337 -1.07 6.73 -7.33
C ARG A 337 -0.65 5.56 -6.47
N GLY A 338 -1.28 4.39 -6.50
CA GLY A 338 -0.63 3.13 -6.06
C GLY A 338 0.17 2.53 -7.22
N ILE A 339 1.24 1.77 -6.96
CA ILE A 339 1.96 0.98 -7.98
C ILE A 339 2.25 -0.42 -7.47
N LYS A 340 2.19 -1.41 -8.36
CA LYS A 340 2.63 -2.78 -8.09
C LYS A 340 3.24 -3.38 -9.35
N TYR A 341 4.48 -3.87 -9.25
CA TYR A 341 5.15 -4.55 -10.35
C TYR A 341 4.84 -6.05 -10.34
N ARG A 342 4.86 -6.65 -11.53
CA ARG A 342 4.66 -8.07 -11.79
C ARG A 342 5.87 -8.65 -12.52
N ILE A 343 7.02 -8.60 -11.87
CA ILE A 343 8.25 -9.25 -12.33
C ILE A 343 8.36 -10.62 -11.64
N THR A 344 8.68 -11.67 -12.39
CA THR A 344 8.84 -13.04 -11.88
C THR A 344 10.31 -13.45 -11.80
N PRO A 345 10.64 -14.52 -11.05
CA PRO A 345 11.97 -15.11 -11.09
C PRO A 345 12.42 -15.46 -12.51
N LYS A 346 11.50 -15.94 -13.36
CA LYS A 346 11.80 -16.31 -14.75
C LYS A 346 12.23 -15.11 -15.60
N ASP A 347 11.66 -13.94 -15.36
CA ASP A 347 11.98 -12.72 -16.10
C ASP A 347 13.41 -12.26 -15.85
N VAL A 348 13.96 -12.56 -14.66
CA VAL A 348 15.28 -12.09 -14.23
C VAL A 348 16.38 -13.14 -14.37
N GLU A 349 16.07 -14.36 -14.82
CA GLU A 349 17.07 -15.42 -15.07
C GLU A 349 18.10 -15.00 -16.13
N ASN A 350 17.70 -14.17 -17.08
CA ASN A 350 18.55 -13.66 -18.15
C ASN A 350 18.85 -12.17 -17.99
N ALA A 351 18.71 -11.61 -16.78
CA ALA A 351 19.06 -10.22 -16.52
C ALA A 351 20.55 -10.00 -16.86
N PRO A 352 20.91 -8.88 -17.52
CA PRO A 352 22.29 -8.59 -17.86
C PRO A 352 23.15 -8.43 -16.60
N GLU A 353 24.46 -8.57 -16.75
CA GLU A 353 25.38 -8.27 -15.67
C GLU A 353 25.31 -6.80 -15.25
N LEU A 354 25.52 -6.56 -13.96
CA LEU A 354 25.54 -5.21 -13.41
C LEU A 354 26.77 -4.44 -13.90
N SER A 355 26.58 -3.20 -14.33
CA SER A 355 27.71 -2.36 -14.78
C SER A 355 28.70 -2.05 -13.64
N ALA A 356 29.97 -1.83 -13.99
CA ALA A 356 31.01 -1.49 -13.01
C ALA A 356 30.69 -0.23 -12.20
N GLU A 357 30.05 0.77 -12.84
CA GLU A 357 29.60 1.99 -12.18
C GLU A 357 28.59 1.68 -11.06
N TYR A 358 27.59 0.85 -11.35
CA TYR A 358 26.59 0.47 -10.34
C TYR A 358 27.20 -0.39 -9.23
N GLN A 359 28.14 -1.28 -9.57
CA GLN A 359 28.88 -2.04 -8.57
C GLN A 359 29.63 -1.11 -7.61
N SER A 360 30.39 -0.14 -8.14
CA SER A 360 31.18 0.79 -7.32
C SER A 360 30.33 1.76 -6.49
N ARG A 361 29.08 2.01 -6.91
CA ARG A 361 28.19 2.97 -6.25
C ARG A 361 27.25 2.33 -5.25
N TYR A 362 26.75 1.12 -5.52
CA TYR A 362 25.62 0.54 -4.77
C TYR A 362 25.91 -0.81 -4.13
N LEU A 363 27.13 -1.37 -4.27
CA LEU A 363 27.56 -2.59 -3.57
C LEU A 363 28.67 -2.31 -2.54
N VAL A 364 28.84 -1.05 -2.15
CA VAL A 364 29.87 -0.60 -1.19
C VAL A 364 29.24 -0.29 0.17
N ASP A 365 30.07 -0.12 1.19
CA ASP A 365 29.65 0.39 2.50
C ASP A 365 29.82 1.91 2.50
N ASP A 366 28.72 2.64 2.38
CA ASP A 366 28.68 4.11 2.34
C ASP A 366 27.65 4.70 3.32
N ASP A 367 27.06 3.86 4.18
CA ASP A 367 25.96 4.19 5.10
C ASP A 367 26.19 3.55 6.49
N ASP A 368 27.44 3.30 6.89
CA ASP A 368 27.84 2.64 8.15
C ASP A 368 27.12 1.28 8.35
N LEU A 369 27.11 0.45 7.30
CA LEU A 369 26.34 -0.80 7.24
C LEU A 369 27.04 -1.99 7.91
N ALA A 370 28.25 -1.80 8.44
CA ALA A 370 29.01 -2.83 9.15
C ALA A 370 29.15 -4.13 8.33
N MET A 371 29.27 -4.03 7.01
CA MET A 371 29.25 -5.18 6.09
C MET A 371 30.47 -6.10 6.24
N ASP A 372 31.51 -5.65 6.91
CA ASP A 372 32.73 -6.42 7.17
C ASP A 372 32.65 -7.30 8.42
N THR A 373 31.70 -7.03 9.33
CA THR A 373 31.51 -7.78 10.58
C THR A 373 31.06 -9.22 10.34
N GLU A 374 31.43 -10.13 11.26
CA GLU A 374 31.11 -11.56 11.13
C GLU A 374 29.60 -11.83 11.16
N ILE A 375 28.86 -11.14 12.05
CA ILE A 375 27.40 -11.34 12.18
C ILE A 375 26.65 -10.93 10.90
N VAL A 376 27.01 -9.80 10.29
CA VAL A 376 26.37 -9.31 9.06
C VAL A 376 26.72 -10.21 7.88
N ARG A 377 27.98 -10.63 7.75
CA ARG A 377 28.41 -11.58 6.69
C ARG A 377 27.72 -12.93 6.81
N ARG A 378 27.59 -13.46 8.03
CA ARG A 378 26.89 -14.71 8.30
C ARG A 378 25.41 -14.59 7.94
N ALA A 379 24.74 -13.54 8.43
CA ALA A 379 23.35 -13.25 8.11
C ALA A 379 23.13 -13.15 6.59
N ALA A 380 24.02 -12.49 5.85
CA ALA A 380 23.91 -12.36 4.40
C ALA A 380 23.98 -13.71 3.69
N SER A 381 24.85 -14.62 4.15
CA SER A 381 24.97 -15.96 3.58
C SER A 381 23.81 -16.87 3.96
N GLU A 382 23.35 -16.81 5.20
CA GLU A 382 22.23 -17.61 5.71
C GLU A 382 20.91 -17.20 5.02
N ALA A 383 20.70 -15.90 4.89
CA ALA A 383 19.49 -15.33 4.29
C ALA A 383 19.22 -15.82 2.86
N ILE A 384 20.26 -15.99 2.02
CA ILE A 384 20.06 -16.50 0.66
C ILE A 384 20.19 -18.02 0.55
N GLY A 385 20.87 -18.67 1.49
CA GLY A 385 21.24 -20.08 1.40
C GLY A 385 21.99 -20.40 0.10
N THR A 386 21.37 -21.21 -0.77
CA THR A 386 21.91 -21.60 -2.08
C THR A 386 21.21 -20.95 -3.26
N GLU A 387 20.31 -19.99 -3.01
CA GLU A 387 19.55 -19.33 -4.07
C GLU A 387 20.47 -18.47 -4.95
N THR A 388 20.25 -18.53 -6.25
CA THR A 388 21.04 -17.83 -7.28
C THR A 388 20.22 -16.80 -8.04
N ASN A 389 18.90 -16.99 -8.13
CA ASN A 389 17.98 -16.06 -8.79
C ASN A 389 17.86 -14.76 -7.98
N LEU A 390 18.15 -13.62 -8.62
CA LEU A 390 18.20 -12.30 -7.97
C LEU A 390 16.91 -11.97 -7.20
N LEU A 391 15.75 -12.19 -7.83
CA LEU A 391 14.47 -11.83 -7.21
C LEU A 391 14.15 -12.74 -6.01
N ARG A 392 14.48 -14.03 -6.10
CA ARG A 392 14.32 -14.96 -4.97
C ARG A 392 15.31 -14.67 -3.85
N LYS A 393 16.56 -14.27 -4.15
CA LYS A 393 17.49 -13.77 -3.13
C LYS A 393 16.91 -12.57 -2.38
N MET A 394 16.40 -11.58 -3.10
CA MET A 394 15.78 -10.41 -2.50
C MET A 394 14.60 -10.78 -1.59
N TYR A 395 13.75 -11.70 -2.04
CA TYR A 395 12.63 -12.23 -1.26
C TYR A 395 13.10 -12.97 0.01
N ASN A 396 14.11 -13.83 -0.11
CA ASN A 396 14.64 -14.59 1.03
C ASN A 396 15.34 -13.68 2.04
N ILE A 397 16.12 -12.68 1.58
CA ILE A 397 16.74 -11.67 2.44
C ILE A 397 15.70 -10.93 3.26
N ARG A 398 14.65 -10.45 2.60
CA ARG A 398 13.55 -9.78 3.28
C ARG A 398 12.94 -10.65 4.38
N ASN A 399 12.58 -11.89 4.05
CA ASN A 399 11.93 -12.78 5.00
C ASN A 399 12.86 -13.16 6.16
N TYR A 400 14.16 -13.39 5.89
CA TYR A 400 15.15 -13.60 6.93
C TYR A 400 15.20 -12.44 7.92
N VAL A 401 15.19 -11.19 7.43
CA VAL A 401 15.16 -10.01 8.31
C VAL A 401 13.88 -9.97 9.16
N TYR A 402 12.74 -10.41 8.63
CA TYR A 402 11.48 -10.47 9.40
C TYR A 402 11.49 -11.60 10.43
N ASP A 403 12.19 -12.70 10.14
CA ASP A 403 12.36 -13.81 11.08
C ASP A 403 13.31 -13.45 12.24
N GLU A 404 14.33 -12.61 11.97
CA GLU A 404 15.36 -12.25 12.96
C GLU A 404 15.03 -10.99 13.78
N LEU A 405 14.20 -10.09 13.25
CA LEU A 405 13.87 -8.81 13.90
C LEU A 405 12.42 -8.73 14.35
N SER A 406 12.19 -7.96 15.41
CA SER A 406 10.87 -7.44 15.77
C SER A 406 10.85 -5.92 15.68
N TYR A 407 9.74 -5.35 15.23
CA TYR A 407 9.63 -3.90 15.07
C TYR A 407 9.55 -3.19 16.42
N GLY A 408 10.36 -2.15 16.59
CA GLY A 408 10.31 -1.26 17.75
C GLY A 408 10.90 0.11 17.45
N ILE A 409 10.17 1.19 17.79
CA ILE A 409 10.65 2.57 17.59
C ILE A 409 11.85 2.83 18.50
N LYS A 410 12.90 3.44 17.93
CA LYS A 410 14.15 3.81 18.60
C LYS A 410 14.46 5.29 18.39
N PRO A 411 15.09 5.97 19.37
CA PRO A 411 15.47 7.36 19.24
C PRO A 411 16.73 7.59 18.39
N HIS A 412 17.53 6.54 18.16
CA HIS A 412 18.70 6.55 17.28
C HIS A 412 18.67 5.31 16.36
N ILE A 413 19.45 5.37 15.29
CA ILE A 413 19.64 4.26 14.34
C ILE A 413 21.03 3.68 14.59
N ASP A 414 21.08 2.42 15.03
CA ASP A 414 22.34 1.69 15.18
C ASP A 414 22.76 0.98 13.88
N THR A 415 24.02 0.58 13.82
CA THR A 415 24.59 -0.19 12.70
C THR A 415 24.00 -1.61 12.62
N PRO A 416 23.94 -2.23 11.43
CA PRO A 416 23.30 -3.54 11.23
C PRO A 416 23.76 -4.68 12.13
N ASP A 417 25.03 -4.71 12.53
CA ASP A 417 25.58 -5.69 13.46
C ASP A 417 24.94 -5.61 14.85
N LEU A 418 24.84 -4.41 15.41
CA LEU A 418 24.19 -4.17 16.71
C LEU A 418 22.68 -4.46 16.64
N VAL A 419 22.03 -4.14 15.51
CA VAL A 419 20.61 -4.40 15.29
C VAL A 419 20.35 -5.91 15.25
N LEU A 420 21.16 -6.68 14.52
CA LEU A 420 21.06 -8.14 14.43
C LEU A 420 21.33 -8.82 15.77
N GLU A 421 22.33 -8.37 16.55
CA GLU A 421 22.56 -8.89 17.90
C GLU A 421 21.37 -8.64 18.83
N ARG A 422 20.70 -7.51 18.66
CA ARG A 422 19.58 -7.08 19.50
C ARG A 422 18.24 -7.73 19.12
N GLY A 423 18.04 -8.09 17.85
CA GLY A 423 16.78 -8.68 17.35
C GLY A 423 15.58 -7.71 17.35
N VAL A 424 15.79 -6.41 17.51
CA VAL A 424 14.73 -5.38 17.52
C VAL A 424 15.20 -4.15 16.76
N GLY A 425 14.39 -3.65 15.82
CA GLY A 425 14.75 -2.51 14.98
C GLY A 425 13.58 -1.58 14.65
N SER A 426 13.92 -0.31 14.43
CA SER A 426 13.05 0.70 13.82
C SER A 426 13.04 0.59 12.29
N CYS A 427 12.22 1.38 11.59
CA CYS A 427 12.15 1.33 10.11
C CYS A 427 13.50 1.60 9.44
N GLY A 428 14.27 2.57 9.94
CA GLY A 428 15.62 2.87 9.44
C GLY A 428 16.61 1.73 9.68
N GLU A 429 16.51 1.04 10.82
CA GLU A 429 17.37 -0.10 11.15
C GLU A 429 17.03 -1.35 10.33
N TYR A 430 15.75 -1.61 10.06
CA TYR A 430 15.33 -2.64 9.08
C TYR A 430 15.92 -2.33 7.70
N VAL A 431 15.83 -1.08 7.23
CA VAL A 431 16.45 -0.67 5.96
C VAL A 431 17.96 -0.92 6.00
N GLY A 432 18.67 -0.52 7.06
CA GLY A 432 20.11 -0.72 7.19
C GLY A 432 20.51 -2.19 7.05
N VAL A 433 19.84 -3.10 7.78
CA VAL A 433 20.10 -4.55 7.67
C VAL A 433 19.79 -5.04 6.25
N LEU A 434 18.63 -4.69 5.69
CA LEU A 434 18.26 -5.08 4.33
C LEU A 434 19.29 -4.63 3.28
N LEU A 435 19.77 -3.39 3.38
CA LEU A 435 20.82 -2.87 2.49
C LEU A 435 22.10 -3.69 2.63
N ALA A 436 22.59 -3.90 3.85
CA ALA A 436 23.82 -4.66 4.09
C ALA A 436 23.75 -6.07 3.50
N LEU A 437 22.66 -6.81 3.77
CA LEU A 437 22.49 -8.17 3.28
C LEU A 437 22.33 -8.21 1.75
N CYS A 438 21.64 -7.24 1.16
CA CYS A 438 21.49 -7.13 -0.30
C CYS A 438 22.81 -6.86 -1.00
N ARG A 439 23.58 -5.87 -0.52
CA ARG A 439 24.86 -5.48 -1.13
C ARG A 439 25.89 -6.60 -1.06
N LEU A 440 25.98 -7.29 0.09
CA LEU A 440 26.83 -8.48 0.25
C LEU A 440 26.45 -9.63 -0.69
N ASN A 441 25.20 -9.66 -1.16
CA ASN A 441 24.69 -10.66 -2.10
C ASN A 441 24.63 -10.18 -3.56
N GLY A 442 25.26 -9.05 -3.87
CA GLY A 442 25.37 -8.49 -5.22
C GLY A 442 24.08 -7.84 -5.73
N ILE A 443 23.17 -7.46 -4.84
CA ILE A 443 21.91 -6.77 -5.17
C ILE A 443 22.08 -5.28 -4.87
N PRO A 444 22.13 -4.41 -5.89
CA PRO A 444 22.23 -2.97 -5.67
C PRO A 444 20.95 -2.47 -5.03
N CYS A 445 21.10 -1.67 -3.99
CA CYS A 445 19.98 -1.13 -3.24
C CYS A 445 20.31 0.24 -2.65
N ARG A 446 19.27 1.04 -2.41
CA ARG A 446 19.38 2.39 -1.86
C ARG A 446 18.18 2.74 -1.00
N THR A 447 18.37 3.61 0.00
CA THR A 447 17.28 4.17 0.78
C THR A 447 16.48 5.18 -0.05
N VAL A 448 15.16 5.16 0.09
CA VAL A 448 14.22 6.12 -0.50
C VAL A 448 13.17 6.53 0.54
N GLY A 449 12.61 7.73 0.40
CA GLY A 449 11.47 8.19 1.18
C GLY A 449 11.82 9.38 2.06
N ARG A 450 11.24 9.39 3.27
CA ARG A 450 11.42 10.29 4.45
C ARG A 450 10.08 10.49 5.15
N TYR A 451 8.99 10.58 4.39
CA TYR A 451 7.66 10.89 4.90
C TYR A 451 6.58 10.06 4.21
N LYS A 452 5.57 9.69 4.99
CA LYS A 452 4.29 9.18 4.50
C LYS A 452 3.22 10.22 4.74
N CYS A 453 2.36 10.45 3.75
CA CYS A 453 1.10 11.14 3.99
C CYS A 453 0.27 10.27 4.95
N PRO A 454 -0.35 10.82 6.02
CA PRO A 454 -1.29 10.04 6.82
C PRO A 454 -2.40 9.46 5.92
N PRO A 455 -2.67 8.15 5.98
CA PRO A 455 -3.52 7.45 4.99
C PRO A 455 -5.04 7.67 5.21
N HIS A 456 -5.42 8.85 5.70
CA HIS A 456 -6.82 9.25 5.98
C HIS A 456 -7.40 10.02 4.80
N SER A 457 -7.57 9.34 3.66
CA SER A 457 -8.12 9.89 2.41
C SER A 457 -9.44 10.66 2.54
N GLU A 458 -10.24 10.35 3.56
CA GLU A 458 -11.52 10.97 3.87
C GLU A 458 -11.36 12.37 4.49
N HIS A 459 -10.19 12.67 5.05
CA HIS A 459 -9.86 13.96 5.64
C HIS A 459 -9.31 14.90 4.56
N GLN A 460 -10.15 15.22 3.57
CA GLN A 460 -9.79 16.12 2.49
C GLN A 460 -9.84 17.59 2.92
N GLY A 461 -8.88 18.38 2.45
CA GLY A 461 -8.82 19.83 2.69
C GLY A 461 -8.42 20.23 4.12
N VAL A 462 -7.96 19.28 4.95
CA VAL A 462 -7.46 19.57 6.30
C VAL A 462 -5.95 19.29 6.42
N PRO A 463 -5.22 20.05 7.25
CA PRO A 463 -3.83 19.75 7.58
C PRO A 463 -3.68 18.39 8.26
N LEU A 464 -2.75 17.58 7.77
CA LEU A 464 -2.36 16.29 8.35
C LEU A 464 -0.86 16.33 8.68
N GLN A 465 -0.47 15.68 9.77
CA GLN A 465 0.93 15.58 10.21
C GLN A 465 1.32 14.10 10.30
N PRO A 466 2.50 13.70 9.78
CA PRO A 466 3.00 12.35 9.97
C PRO A 466 3.40 12.15 11.44
N ASP A 467 3.17 10.95 11.98
CA ASP A 467 3.55 10.62 13.36
C ASP A 467 5.08 10.51 13.52
N PHE A 468 5.77 10.08 12.47
CA PHE A 468 7.21 9.91 12.43
C PHE A 468 7.75 9.93 10.99
N ASN A 469 9.05 10.13 10.86
CA ASN A 469 9.76 9.96 9.60
C ASN A 469 9.76 8.48 9.20
N HIS A 470 9.58 8.19 7.92
CA HIS A 470 9.55 6.83 7.41
C HIS A 470 10.45 6.68 6.19
N VAL A 471 11.24 5.61 6.18
CA VAL A 471 12.13 5.26 5.07
C VAL A 471 11.87 3.84 4.62
N TRP A 472 12.11 3.60 3.35
CA TRP A 472 12.08 2.28 2.74
C TRP A 472 13.28 2.18 1.79
N LEU A 473 13.34 1.13 0.99
CA LEU A 473 14.42 0.94 0.03
C LEU A 473 13.90 0.69 -1.38
N GLU A 474 14.80 0.88 -2.34
CA GLU A 474 14.67 0.31 -3.66
C GLU A 474 15.82 -0.67 -3.88
N PHE A 475 15.55 -1.72 -4.65
CA PHE A 475 16.57 -2.61 -5.18
C PHE A 475 16.55 -2.56 -6.71
N TYR A 476 17.72 -2.74 -7.33
CA TYR A 476 17.88 -2.63 -8.76
C TYR A 476 17.97 -4.00 -9.40
N ILE A 477 17.20 -4.21 -10.47
CA ILE A 477 17.34 -5.37 -11.34
C ILE A 477 17.86 -4.88 -12.70
N PRO A 478 19.03 -5.34 -13.15
CA PRO A 478 19.53 -5.03 -14.49
C PRO A 478 18.48 -5.35 -15.57
N GLY A 479 18.26 -4.41 -16.49
CA GLY A 479 17.24 -4.53 -17.54
C GLY A 479 15.83 -4.08 -17.13
N PHE A 480 15.50 -4.00 -15.83
CA PHE A 480 14.18 -3.57 -15.35
C PHE A 480 14.21 -2.24 -14.59
N GLY A 481 15.31 -1.93 -13.90
CA GLY A 481 15.48 -0.69 -13.15
C GLY A 481 15.29 -0.84 -11.64
N TRP A 482 14.98 0.27 -10.97
CA TRP A 482 14.75 0.34 -9.53
C TRP A 482 13.32 -0.08 -9.18
N LEU A 483 13.19 -0.99 -8.22
CA LEU A 483 11.93 -1.52 -7.72
C LEU A 483 11.79 -1.20 -6.23
N PRO A 484 10.64 -0.68 -5.77
CA PRO A 484 10.49 -0.31 -4.38
C PRO A 484 10.19 -1.51 -3.49
N MET A 485 10.66 -1.45 -2.25
CA MET A 485 10.30 -2.41 -1.22
C MET A 485 10.20 -1.72 0.14
N GLU A 486 9.08 -1.91 0.82
CA GLU A 486 8.95 -1.47 2.20
C GLU A 486 9.76 -2.33 3.18
N SER A 487 10.17 -1.71 4.28
CA SER A 487 11.12 -2.30 5.21
C SER A 487 10.49 -3.29 6.19
N ASN A 488 9.31 -2.98 6.73
CA ASN A 488 8.72 -3.71 7.87
C ASN A 488 7.18 -3.84 7.91
N PRO A 489 6.34 -3.06 7.18
CA PRO A 489 4.88 -3.19 7.24
C PRO A 489 4.30 -4.58 6.92
N ASP A 490 5.07 -5.42 6.22
CA ASP A 490 4.68 -6.79 5.90
C ASP A 490 5.24 -7.82 6.89
N ASP A 491 5.99 -7.38 7.89
CA ASP A 491 6.34 -8.18 9.07
C ASP A 491 5.12 -8.21 10.00
N VAL A 492 4.23 -9.17 9.73
CA VAL A 492 2.98 -9.38 10.48
C VAL A 492 3.14 -10.38 11.65
N GLY A 493 4.38 -10.77 11.97
CA GLY A 493 4.72 -11.76 12.98
C GLY A 493 4.41 -13.23 12.61
N ASN A 494 4.69 -14.16 13.54
CA ASN A 494 4.40 -15.60 13.45
C ASN A 494 5.15 -16.44 12.40
N TYR A 495 6.43 -16.17 12.11
CA TYR A 495 7.29 -17.00 11.22
C TYR A 495 6.72 -17.27 9.82
N GLY A 496 5.99 -16.29 9.28
CA GLY A 496 5.41 -16.32 7.93
C GLY A 496 4.24 -17.31 7.72
N PRO A 497 3.72 -17.41 6.48
CA PRO A 497 4.17 -16.68 5.30
C PRO A 497 3.85 -15.17 5.39
N TYR A 498 4.84 -14.34 5.08
CA TYR A 498 4.69 -12.89 5.09
C TYR A 498 3.94 -12.42 3.84
N PRO A 499 3.01 -11.45 3.94
CA PRO A 499 2.39 -10.85 2.77
C PRO A 499 3.45 -10.26 1.86
N THR A 500 3.14 -10.12 0.58
CA THR A 500 4.00 -9.49 -0.43
C THR A 500 3.48 -8.13 -0.86
N ARG A 501 2.48 -7.56 -0.17
CA ARG A 501 1.88 -6.24 -0.39
C ARG A 501 2.88 -5.20 -0.90
N PHE A 502 3.96 -4.94 -0.17
CA PHE A 502 4.92 -3.91 -0.55
C PHE A 502 6.24 -4.45 -1.11
N PHE A 503 6.30 -5.73 -1.48
CA PHE A 503 7.39 -6.24 -2.30
C PHE A 503 7.18 -5.82 -3.76
N MET A 504 8.03 -4.94 -4.29
CA MET A 504 7.85 -4.30 -5.61
C MET A 504 6.52 -3.52 -5.73
N GLY A 505 6.10 -2.83 -4.68
CA GLY A 505 4.89 -2.01 -4.70
C GLY A 505 4.90 -0.91 -3.65
N LEU A 506 4.19 0.19 -3.93
CA LEU A 506 3.99 1.32 -3.01
C LEU A 506 2.58 1.86 -3.13
N SER A 507 1.96 2.16 -1.99
CA SER A 507 0.65 2.80 -1.95
C SER A 507 0.76 4.32 -2.15
N TRP A 508 -0.34 4.97 -2.50
CA TRP A 508 -0.45 6.41 -2.80
C TRP A 508 0.10 7.34 -1.71
N TYR A 509 0.15 6.89 -0.46
CA TYR A 509 0.63 7.70 0.65
C TYR A 509 2.17 7.72 0.83
N HIS A 510 2.92 6.99 0.00
CA HIS A 510 4.39 7.05 -0.01
C HIS A 510 4.86 8.17 -0.94
N ILE A 511 5.59 9.15 -0.39
CA ILE A 511 6.16 10.26 -1.15
C ILE A 511 7.63 10.00 -1.43
N GLU A 512 7.95 9.82 -2.71
CA GLU A 512 9.32 9.55 -3.14
C GLU A 512 10.10 10.87 -3.23
N ILE A 513 11.21 10.98 -2.50
CA ILE A 513 12.03 12.19 -2.44
C ILE A 513 13.51 11.79 -2.45
N GLY A 514 14.33 12.54 -3.18
CA GLY A 514 15.79 12.42 -3.11
C GLY A 514 16.34 11.05 -3.52
N LYS A 515 15.77 10.41 -4.55
CA LYS A 515 16.16 9.06 -4.98
C LYS A 515 17.63 8.99 -5.43
N GLY A 516 18.49 8.41 -4.59
CA GLY A 516 19.93 8.24 -4.87
C GLY A 516 20.79 9.45 -4.52
N ILE A 517 20.25 10.44 -3.80
CA ILE A 517 20.97 11.60 -3.27
C ILE A 517 20.65 11.76 -1.77
N THR A 518 21.43 12.56 -1.05
CA THR A 518 21.06 12.94 0.32
C THR A 518 19.83 13.87 0.26
N PHE A 519 18.82 13.61 1.08
CA PHE A 519 17.64 14.46 1.19
C PHE A 519 17.98 15.90 1.61
N GLU A 520 18.90 16.05 2.55
CA GLU A 520 19.31 17.35 3.06
C GLU A 520 20.82 17.40 3.27
N SER A 521 21.45 18.50 2.90
CA SER A 521 22.87 18.72 3.15
C SER A 521 23.17 20.18 3.39
N LEU A 522 24.16 20.43 4.24
CA LEU A 522 24.64 21.74 4.61
C LEU A 522 26.09 21.88 4.18
N SER A 523 26.45 23.02 3.63
CA SER A 523 27.84 23.39 3.36
C SER A 523 28.11 24.82 3.83
N SER A 524 29.34 25.07 4.27
CA SER A 524 29.85 26.37 4.68
C SER A 524 31.17 26.63 3.96
N GLN A 525 31.32 27.80 3.35
CA GLN A 525 32.50 28.18 2.56
C GLN A 525 32.87 27.13 1.49
N GLY A 526 31.86 26.55 0.84
CA GLY A 526 32.02 25.51 -0.18
C GLY A 526 32.42 24.13 0.32
N THR A 527 32.52 23.91 1.64
CA THR A 527 32.82 22.61 2.25
C THR A 527 31.55 22.01 2.86
N ARG A 528 31.23 20.76 2.52
CA ARG A 528 30.09 20.03 3.11
C ARG A 528 30.37 19.76 4.58
N LEU A 529 29.42 20.11 5.44
CA LEU A 529 29.46 19.82 6.87
C LEU A 529 28.90 18.42 7.13
N THR A 530 29.55 17.67 8.02
CA THR A 530 29.10 16.34 8.46
C THR A 530 28.38 16.41 9.81
N LYS A 531 27.85 15.28 10.27
CA LYS A 531 27.22 15.19 11.59
C LYS A 531 28.23 15.43 12.72
N GLU A 532 29.51 15.11 12.50
CA GLU A 532 30.60 15.35 13.44
C GLU A 532 30.98 16.83 13.51
N ASP A 533 30.81 17.58 12.42
CA ASP A 533 31.00 19.02 12.41
C ASP A 533 29.85 19.71 13.15
N ILE A 534 28.63 19.60 12.62
CA ILE A 534 27.41 20.17 13.20
C ILE A 534 26.19 19.33 12.79
N PRO A 535 25.51 18.63 13.72
CA PRO A 535 24.27 17.94 13.44
C PRO A 535 23.17 18.91 12.97
N LEU A 536 22.49 18.59 11.87
CA LEU A 536 21.37 19.39 11.36
C LEU A 536 20.27 19.60 12.41
N GLY A 537 19.96 18.56 13.19
CA GLY A 537 18.96 18.63 14.26
C GLY A 537 19.37 19.51 15.45
N ASP A 538 20.66 19.87 15.57
CA ASP A 538 21.13 20.83 16.56
C ASP A 538 21.04 22.27 16.05
N LEU A 539 20.84 22.47 14.73
CA LEU A 539 20.73 23.78 14.08
C LEU A 539 19.29 24.18 13.78
N ALA A 540 18.45 23.22 13.40
CA ALA A 540 17.11 23.49 12.91
C ALA A 540 16.09 22.42 13.31
N ILE A 541 14.83 22.83 13.34
CA ILE A 541 13.67 21.98 13.55
C ILE A 541 12.91 21.90 12.23
N ASN A 542 12.62 20.69 11.79
CA ASN A 542 11.86 20.43 10.58
C ASN A 542 10.35 20.40 10.85
N HIS A 543 9.58 21.01 9.95
CA HIS A 543 8.13 21.08 9.97
C HIS A 543 7.55 20.42 8.71
N ILE A 544 6.74 19.38 8.91
CA ILE A 544 6.08 18.67 7.81
C ILE A 544 4.57 18.78 7.93
N ARG A 545 3.92 19.04 6.80
CA ARG A 545 2.46 19.06 6.70
C ARG A 545 2.01 18.49 5.37
N PHE A 546 0.96 17.69 5.42
CA PHE A 546 0.23 17.21 4.26
C PHE A 546 -1.16 17.83 4.20
N THR A 547 -1.73 17.91 3.00
CA THR A 547 -3.16 18.13 2.79
C THR A 547 -3.59 17.31 1.59
N ILE A 548 -4.51 16.38 1.80
CA ILE A 548 -5.12 15.62 0.71
C ILE A 548 -6.20 16.50 0.09
N LEU A 549 -6.06 16.83 -1.18
CA LEU A 549 -6.96 17.79 -1.84
C LEU A 549 -8.16 17.09 -2.49
N LYS A 550 -7.90 15.96 -3.17
CA LYS A 550 -8.92 15.13 -3.83
C LYS A 550 -8.32 13.83 -4.32
N GLU A 551 -9.18 12.85 -4.58
CA GLU A 551 -8.82 11.68 -5.38
C GLU A 551 -8.55 12.10 -6.84
N LEU A 552 -7.58 11.46 -7.47
CA LEU A 552 -7.28 11.63 -8.89
C LEU A 552 -8.37 10.98 -9.74
N PRO A 553 -8.67 11.51 -10.94
CA PRO A 553 -9.64 10.88 -11.82
C PRO A 553 -9.22 9.43 -12.17
N PRO A 554 -10.17 8.59 -12.58
CA PRO A 554 -9.88 7.31 -13.23
C PRO A 554 -8.90 7.50 -14.39
N PHE A 555 -8.22 6.42 -14.77
CA PHE A 555 -7.34 6.45 -15.94
C PHE A 555 -8.18 6.71 -17.19
N SER A 556 -7.68 7.59 -18.06
CA SER A 556 -8.25 7.78 -19.40
C SER A 556 -7.97 6.53 -20.23
N ASP A 557 -8.99 6.02 -20.92
CA ASP A 557 -8.87 4.88 -21.84
C ASP A 557 -7.99 5.20 -23.06
#